data_AF-A0A5C7L6A5-F1
#
_entry.id   AF-A0A5C7L6A5-F1
#
_cell.length_a   1.000
_cell.length_b   1.000
_cell.length_c   1.000
_cell.angle_alpha   90.00
_cell.angle_beta   90.00
_cell.angle_gamma   90.00
#
_symmetry.space_group_name_H-M   'P 1'
#
loop_
_entity.id
_entity.type
_entity.pdbx_description
1 polymer ?
#
loop_
_entity_poly.entity_id
_entity_poly.type
_entity_poly.pdbx_seq_one_letter_code
_entity_poly.pdbx_strand_id
1 'polypeptide(L)'
;MSNKRKRQTQEVKIVGSKEEIEADFRAMVLKIKCPHCGELFTDGAVDWGHAWLEGRIDAMRELDTQERDGPYKVKCEWCDERSFINYFARTASKAE
;
A
#
# COMPACT_ATOMS: atom_id res chain seq x y z
N MET A 1 31.81 18.52 14.60
CA MET A 1 31.18 18.98 13.34
C MET A 1 29.84 18.25 13.18
N SER A 2 28.72 18.88 13.55
CA SER A 2 27.38 18.25 13.46
C SER A 2 26.70 18.62 12.15
N ASN A 3 26.56 17.64 11.27
CA ASN A 3 25.97 17.80 9.95
C ASN A 3 24.42 17.70 10.04
N LYS A 4 23.75 18.82 10.29
CA LYS A 4 22.28 18.92 10.31
C LYS A 4 21.74 18.88 8.88
N ARG A 5 21.39 17.68 8.38
CA ARG A 5 20.63 17.54 7.12
C ARG A 5 19.21 18.06 7.35
N LYS A 6 18.92 19.29 6.89
CA LYS A 6 17.55 19.82 6.79
C LYS A 6 16.76 18.92 5.84
N ARG A 7 15.79 18.15 6.36
CA ARG A 7 14.80 17.46 5.53
C ARG A 7 13.90 18.54 4.92
N GLN A 8 14.05 18.76 3.63
CA GLN A 8 13.21 19.66 2.86
C GLN A 8 11.88 18.93 2.60
N THR A 9 10.82 19.33 3.31
CA THR A 9 9.47 18.81 3.06
C THR A 9 9.02 19.33 1.70
N GLN A 10 9.05 18.48 0.67
CA GLN A 10 8.42 18.81 -0.60
C GLN A 10 6.90 18.68 -0.41
N GLU A 11 6.17 19.75 -0.69
CA GLU A 11 4.72 19.70 -0.84
C GLU A 11 4.39 18.86 -2.08
N VAL A 12 3.94 17.62 -1.86
CA VAL A 12 3.48 16.74 -2.94
C VAL A 12 2.09 17.22 -3.34
N LYS A 13 2.02 17.97 -4.45
CA LYS A 13 0.75 18.31 -5.10
C LYS A 13 0.18 17.03 -5.71
N ILE A 14 -0.79 16.41 -5.05
CA ILE A 14 -1.54 15.29 -5.62
C ILE A 14 -2.46 15.89 -6.70
N VAL A 15 -2.18 15.57 -7.96
CA VAL A 15 -2.97 16.03 -9.11
C VAL A 15 -3.78 14.84 -9.60
N GLY A 16 -5.11 14.91 -9.49
CA GLY A 16 -6.03 13.88 -9.99
C GLY A 16 -7.32 13.78 -9.18
N SER A 17 -8.37 13.25 -9.79
CA SER A 17 -9.58 12.81 -9.07
C SER A 17 -9.27 11.60 -8.20
N LYS A 18 -10.16 11.28 -7.25
CA LYS A 18 -10.02 10.09 -6.40
C LYS A 18 -9.91 8.83 -7.26
N GLU A 19 -10.74 8.76 -8.29
CA GLU A 19 -10.82 7.63 -9.22
C GLU A 19 -9.54 7.47 -10.03
N GLU A 20 -8.92 8.59 -10.45
CA GLU A 20 -7.62 8.58 -11.15
C GLU A 20 -6.50 8.04 -10.24
N ILE A 21 -6.48 8.48 -8.98
CA ILE A 21 -5.50 8.02 -7.99
C ILE A 21 -5.66 6.52 -7.72
N GLU A 22 -6.91 6.05 -7.57
CA GLU A 22 -7.21 4.63 -7.36
C GLU A 22 -6.83 3.77 -8.56
N ALA A 23 -7.11 4.24 -9.79
CA ALA A 23 -6.73 3.57 -11.02
C ALA A 23 -5.20 3.46 -11.17
N ASP A 24 -4.47 4.55 -10.90
CA ASP A 24 -3.00 4.58 -10.94
C ASP A 24 -2.39 3.65 -9.88
N PHE A 25 -2.97 3.64 -8.68
CA PHE A 25 -2.56 2.75 -7.60
C PHE A 25 -2.75 1.28 -7.99
N ARG A 26 -3.94 0.92 -8.48
CA ARG A 26 -4.24 -0.43 -8.97
C ARG A 26 -3.26 -0.84 -10.06
N ALA A 27 -3.07 0.00 -11.09
CA ALA A 27 -2.15 -0.27 -12.19
C ALA A 27 -0.69 -0.42 -11.74
N MET A 28 -0.30 0.24 -10.65
CA MET A 28 1.01 0.09 -10.03
C MET A 28 1.15 -1.26 -9.31
N VAL A 29 0.16 -1.67 -8.50
CA VAL A 29 0.20 -2.94 -7.76
C VAL A 29 0.27 -4.14 -8.71
N LEU A 30 -0.49 -4.13 -9.82
CA LEU A 30 -0.48 -5.18 -10.84
C LEU A 30 0.89 -5.40 -11.51
N LYS A 31 1.82 -4.45 -11.39
CA LYS A 31 3.19 -4.54 -11.93
C LYS A 31 4.19 -5.05 -10.89
N ILE A 32 3.78 -5.20 -9.63
CA ILE A 32 4.63 -5.68 -8.55
C ILE A 32 4.56 -7.21 -8.50
N LYS A 33 5.72 -7.84 -8.34
CA LYS A 33 5.85 -9.29 -8.10
C LYS A 33 5.67 -9.61 -6.64
N CYS A 34 4.96 -10.70 -6.35
CA CYS A 34 4.87 -11.29 -5.04
C CYS A 34 6.26 -11.70 -4.54
N PRO A 35 6.68 -11.27 -3.32
CA PRO A 35 7.98 -11.64 -2.76
C PRO A 35 8.07 -13.10 -2.31
N HIS A 36 6.99 -13.87 -2.43
CA HIS A 36 6.92 -15.28 -2.04
C HIS A 36 7.01 -16.22 -3.24
N CYS A 37 6.17 -16.03 -4.25
CA CYS A 37 6.14 -16.90 -5.44
C CYS A 37 6.73 -16.26 -6.71
N GLY A 38 6.98 -14.94 -6.73
CA GLY A 38 7.54 -14.24 -7.88
C GLY A 38 6.51 -13.87 -8.97
N GLU A 39 5.27 -14.33 -8.86
CA GLU A 39 4.19 -13.97 -9.79
C GLU A 39 3.68 -12.55 -9.58
N LEU A 40 3.11 -11.96 -10.63
CA LEU A 40 2.48 -10.64 -10.53
C LEU A 40 1.19 -10.70 -9.70
N PHE A 41 0.93 -9.62 -8.98
CA PHE A 41 -0.38 -9.43 -8.34
C PHE A 41 -1.47 -9.23 -9.38
N THR A 42 -2.68 -9.64 -9.00
CA THR A 42 -3.90 -9.64 -9.81
C THR A 42 -4.88 -8.62 -9.26
N ASP A 43 -5.97 -8.37 -9.99
CA ASP A 43 -7.05 -7.52 -9.50
C ASP A 43 -7.66 -8.05 -8.21
N GLY A 44 -7.81 -9.37 -8.06
CA GLY A 44 -8.29 -9.99 -6.82
C GLY A 44 -7.38 -9.73 -5.63
N ALA A 45 -6.06 -9.66 -5.83
CA ALA A 45 -5.13 -9.28 -4.77
C ALA A 45 -5.31 -7.81 -4.33
N VAL A 46 -5.65 -6.93 -5.28
CA VAL A 46 -5.94 -5.51 -5.02
C VAL A 46 -7.28 -5.37 -4.30
N ASP A 47 -8.33 -6.04 -4.76
CA ASP A 47 -9.66 -6.03 -4.14
C ASP A 47 -9.61 -6.53 -2.70
N TRP A 48 -8.86 -7.61 -2.44
CA TRP A 48 -8.62 -8.08 -1.08
C TRP A 48 -7.94 -7.02 -0.21
N GLY A 49 -6.97 -6.29 -0.78
CA GLY A 49 -6.26 -5.23 -0.07
C GLY A 49 -7.15 -4.04 0.29
N HIS A 50 -8.09 -3.68 -0.58
CA HIS A 50 -9.10 -2.66 -0.29
C HIS A 50 -10.00 -3.10 0.87
N ALA A 51 -10.54 -4.32 0.82
CA ALA A 51 -11.37 -4.85 1.91
C ALA A 51 -10.62 -4.91 3.25
N TRP A 52 -9.34 -5.31 3.23
CA TRP A 52 -8.50 -5.31 4.42
C TRP A 52 -8.27 -3.88 4.97
N LEU A 53 -8.04 -2.91 4.09
CA LEU A 53 -7.85 -1.51 4.48
C LEU A 53 -9.13 -0.93 5.11
N GLU A 54 -10.30 -1.19 4.53
CA GLU A 54 -11.59 -0.77 5.08
C GLU A 54 -11.81 -1.34 6.49
N GLY A 55 -11.63 -2.66 6.66
CA GLY A 55 -11.78 -3.31 7.97
C GLY A 55 -10.78 -2.77 9.01
N ARG A 56 -9.55 -2.43 8.60
CA ARG A 56 -8.56 -1.78 9.48
C ARG A 56 -9.03 -0.39 9.89
N ILE A 57 -9.51 0.43 8.95
CA ILE A 57 -10.01 1.78 9.23
C ILE A 57 -11.16 1.73 10.24
N ASP A 58 -12.10 0.81 10.04
CA ASP A 58 -13.24 0.65 10.94
C ASP A 58 -12.80 0.19 12.34
N ALA A 59 -11.90 -0.79 12.43
CA ALA A 59 -11.32 -1.21 13.72
C ALA A 59 -10.61 -0.05 14.46
N MET A 60 -9.86 0.80 13.74
CA MET A 60 -9.19 1.96 14.34
C MET A 60 -10.19 3.01 14.85
N ARG A 61 -11.28 3.25 14.12
CA ARG A 61 -12.39 4.12 14.56
C ARG A 61 -13.04 3.60 15.83
N GLU A 62 -13.30 2.30 15.92
CA GLU A 62 -13.89 1.66 17.11
C GLU A 62 -12.99 1.76 18.33
N LEU A 63 -11.66 1.76 18.14
CA LEU A 63 -10.67 1.88 19.20
C LEU A 63 -10.33 3.33 19.59
N ASP A 64 -10.97 4.33 18.98
CA ASP A 64 -10.66 5.76 19.13
C ASP A 64 -9.16 6.08 18.90
N THR A 65 -8.57 5.37 17.93
CA THR A 65 -7.17 5.53 17.56
C THR A 65 -7.06 6.06 16.14
N GLN A 66 -6.12 6.99 15.91
CA GLN A 66 -5.83 7.50 14.58
C GLN A 66 -4.50 6.96 14.07
N GLU A 67 -4.56 6.25 12.94
CA GLU A 67 -3.39 5.95 12.14
C GLU A 67 -3.35 6.87 10.93
N ARG A 68 -2.22 7.54 10.74
CA ARG A 68 -2.09 8.59 9.73
C ARG A 68 -1.71 8.04 8.36
N ASP A 69 -0.92 6.96 8.32
CA ASP A 69 -0.43 6.30 7.10
C ASP A 69 -0.15 4.81 7.41
N GLY A 70 -1.20 3.99 7.40
CA GLY A 70 -1.07 2.54 7.62
C GLY A 70 -0.51 1.81 6.39
N PRO A 71 0.20 0.69 6.56
CA PRO A 71 0.71 -0.10 5.43
C PRO A 71 -0.45 -0.65 4.60
N TYR A 72 -0.32 -0.73 3.27
CA TYR A 72 -1.31 -1.42 2.42
C TYR A 72 -0.95 -2.90 2.29
N LYS A 73 -1.83 -3.80 2.75
CA LYS A 73 -1.60 -5.25 2.71
C LYS A 73 -2.40 -5.87 1.57
N VAL A 74 -1.78 -6.76 0.80
CA VAL A 74 -2.43 -7.56 -0.26
C VAL A 74 -2.24 -9.04 0.03
N LYS A 75 -3.10 -9.87 -0.58
CA LYS A 75 -3.01 -11.33 -0.56
C LYS A 75 -2.81 -11.84 -1.99
N CYS A 76 -1.78 -12.65 -2.21
CA CYS A 76 -1.51 -13.22 -3.52
C CYS A 76 -2.51 -14.33 -3.86
N GLU A 77 -3.17 -14.27 -5.01
CA GLU A 77 -4.11 -15.32 -5.43
C GLU A 77 -3.43 -16.64 -5.81
N TRP A 78 -2.12 -16.62 -6.08
CA TRP A 78 -1.38 -17.79 -6.53
C TRP A 78 -0.85 -18.66 -5.39
N CYS A 79 -0.27 -18.01 -4.36
CA CYS A 79 0.36 -18.72 -3.24
C CYS A 79 -0.33 -18.47 -1.89
N ASP A 80 -1.44 -17.74 -1.87
CA ASP A 80 -2.21 -17.37 -0.68
C ASP A 80 -1.47 -16.50 0.36
N GLU A 81 -0.18 -16.23 0.13
CA GLU A 81 0.67 -15.46 1.01
C GLU A 81 0.38 -13.97 0.97
N ARG A 82 0.67 -13.30 2.09
CA ARG A 82 0.38 -11.88 2.28
C ARG A 82 1.63 -11.03 2.11
N SER A 83 1.44 -9.79 1.66
CA SER A 83 2.54 -8.85 1.43
C SER A 83 2.12 -7.42 1.72
N PHE A 84 3.07 -6.61 2.19
CA PHE A 84 2.90 -5.17 2.31
C PHE A 84 3.38 -4.48 1.03
N ILE A 85 2.57 -3.56 0.51
CA ILE A 85 2.91 -2.72 -0.62
C ILE A 85 3.54 -1.43 -0.10
N ASN A 86 4.73 -1.13 -0.60
CA ASN A 86 5.36 0.17 -0.44
C ASN A 86 5.03 1.02 -1.67
N TYR A 87 4.08 1.94 -1.53
CA TYR A 87 3.65 2.84 -2.59
C TYR A 87 4.80 3.67 -3.19
N PHE A 88 5.69 4.20 -2.34
CA PHE A 88 6.78 5.09 -2.77
C PHE A 88 7.89 4.34 -3.51
N ALA A 89 8.23 3.13 -3.04
CA ALA A 89 9.26 2.31 -3.66
C ALA A 89 8.73 1.44 -4.80
N ARG A 90 7.40 1.32 -4.95
CA ARG A 90 6.73 0.40 -5.89
C ARG A 90 7.22 -1.04 -5.73
N THR A 91 7.35 -1.46 -4.49
CA THR A 91 7.83 -2.81 -4.11
C THR A 91 6.87 -3.47 -3.14
N ALA A 92 6.99 -4.78 -3.03
CA ALA A 92 6.32 -5.57 -2.00
C ALA A 92 7.35 -6.19 -1.06
N SER A 93 6.99 -6.27 0.22
CA SER A 93 7.71 -7.06 1.23
C SER A 93 6.79 -8.10 1.83
N LYS A 94 7.35 -9.20 2.34
CA LYS A 94 6.58 -10.23 3.03
C LYS A 94 5.86 -9.60 4.22
N ALA A 95 4.60 -9.98 4.42
CA ALA A 95 3.87 -9.66 5.62
C ALA A 95 3.78 -10.93 6.46
N GLU A 96 4.06 -10.82 7.76
CA GLU A 96 3.93 -11.89 8.75
C GLU A 96 2.61 -12.66 8.63
#